data_AF-A0A3P7I6X1-F1
#
_entry.id   AF-A0A3P7I6X1-F1
#
_cell.length_a   1.000
_cell.length_b   1.000
_cell.length_c   1.000
_cell.angle_alpha   90.00
_cell.angle_beta   90.00
_cell.angle_gamma   90.00
#
_symmetry.space_group_name_H-M   'P 1'
#
loop_
_entity.id
_entity.type
_entity.pdbx_description
1 polymer ?
#
loop_
_entity_poly.entity_id
_entity_poly.type
_entity_poly.pdbx_seq_one_letter_code
_entity_poly.pdbx_strand_id
1 'polypeptide(L)'
;MTPPIVTTTTMTPPIVTTTTIPGTTTTSISTSTTTTTTSTTTTTTTTVAPPANCCPALMQTLTTSEFPDGQMTFVYNNNECRTAVVATCSQTDPAFDLYAAIVANGQFFLDYGPNNISFPGTCNTTLQQWEMGTPPLLINTLECRLTNPPSG
;
A
#
# COMPACT_ATOMS: atom_id res chain seq x y z
N MET A 1 4.65 27.46 1.28
CA MET A 1 5.53 26.76 2.24
C MET A 1 5.84 25.40 1.64
N THR A 2 7.08 25.19 1.22
CA THR A 2 7.55 23.96 0.55
C THR A 2 7.81 22.90 1.62
N PRO A 3 7.29 21.66 1.53
CA PRO A 3 7.61 20.63 2.51
C PRO A 3 9.09 20.20 2.38
N PRO A 4 9.75 19.86 3.49
CA PRO A 4 11.12 19.38 3.48
C PRO A 4 11.21 18.00 2.82
N ILE A 5 12.11 17.86 1.84
CA ILE A 5 12.46 16.57 1.24
C ILE A 5 13.37 15.85 2.24
N VAL A 6 12.91 14.74 2.82
CA VAL A 6 13.70 13.88 3.70
C VAL A 6 14.34 12.78 2.84
N THR A 7 15.63 12.91 2.58
CA THR A 7 16.41 11.90 1.85
C THR A 7 16.98 10.90 2.85
N THR A 8 16.48 9.66 2.85
CA THR A 8 17.03 8.57 3.67
C THR A 8 17.86 7.66 2.78
N THR A 9 19.15 7.54 3.07
CA THR A 9 20.09 6.71 2.29
C THR A 9 20.31 5.39 3.03
N THR A 10 19.71 4.31 2.56
CA THR A 10 19.91 2.96 3.12
C THR A 10 21.04 2.28 2.34
N MET A 11 22.13 1.92 3.03
CA MET A 11 23.22 1.13 2.45
C MET A 11 22.90 -0.37 2.55
N THR A 12 22.62 -1.01 1.42
CA THR A 12 22.48 -2.48 1.35
C THR A 12 23.86 -3.15 1.30
N PRO A 13 24.11 -4.26 2.04
CA PRO A 13 25.36 -5.00 1.92
C PRO A 13 25.50 -5.68 0.55
N PRO A 14 26.72 -5.78 -0.01
CA PRO A 14 26.95 -6.40 -1.32
C PRO A 14 26.73 -7.92 -1.27
N ILE A 15 26.07 -8.46 -2.30
CA ILE A 15 25.92 -9.90 -2.51
C ILE A 15 27.12 -10.41 -3.31
N VAL A 16 27.78 -11.45 -2.79
CA VAL A 16 28.94 -12.11 -3.42
C VAL A 16 28.48 -13.42 -4.05
N THR A 17 28.53 -13.51 -5.37
CA THR A 17 28.27 -14.75 -6.11
C THR A 17 29.59 -15.34 -6.58
N THR A 18 29.92 -16.55 -6.12
CA THR A 18 31.19 -17.23 -6.47
C THR A 18 30.91 -18.33 -7.49
N THR A 19 31.39 -18.14 -8.71
CA THR A 19 31.35 -19.15 -9.77
C THR A 19 32.77 -19.66 -10.00
N THR A 20 33.02 -20.94 -9.74
CA THR A 20 34.35 -21.55 -9.85
C THR A 20 34.53 -22.25 -11.19
N ILE A 21 35.51 -21.80 -11.98
CA ILE A 21 36.05 -22.47 -13.17
C ILE A 21 37.57 -22.68 -12.94
N PRO A 22 38.16 -23.83 -13.32
CA PRO A 22 39.58 -24.09 -13.09
C PRO A 22 40.47 -23.27 -14.04
N GLY A 23 41.38 -22.45 -13.50
CA GLY A 23 42.54 -21.93 -14.25
C GLY A 23 42.72 -20.42 -14.30
N THR A 24 41.71 -19.60 -13.96
CA THR A 24 41.84 -18.15 -14.05
C THR A 24 40.93 -17.46 -13.03
N THR A 25 41.52 -16.83 -12.02
CA THR A 25 40.78 -16.04 -11.01
C THR A 25 40.59 -14.63 -11.54
N THR A 26 39.43 -14.36 -12.13
CA THR A 26 39.02 -13.01 -12.54
C THR A 26 37.95 -12.51 -11.57
N THR A 27 38.31 -11.58 -10.69
CA THR A 27 37.36 -10.91 -9.79
C THR A 27 36.71 -9.74 -10.52
N SER A 28 35.46 -9.91 -10.94
CA SER A 28 34.67 -8.83 -11.53
C SER A 28 33.66 -8.32 -10.50
N ILE A 29 33.92 -7.13 -9.97
CA ILE A 29 33.01 -6.40 -9.07
C ILE A 29 32.04 -5.64 -9.97
N SER A 30 30.78 -6.05 -10.01
CA SER A 30 29.73 -5.35 -10.74
C SER A 30 28.84 -4.63 -9.75
N THR A 31 29.06 -3.33 -9.58
CA THR A 31 28.27 -2.44 -8.74
C THR A 31 27.06 -1.98 -9.55
N SER A 32 25.91 -2.63 -9.39
CA SER A 32 24.65 -2.15 -9.94
C SER A 32 23.98 -1.20 -8.93
N THR A 33 24.20 0.10 -9.10
CA THR A 33 23.48 1.15 -8.37
C THR A 33 22.04 1.22 -8.91
N THR A 34 21.11 0.51 -8.29
CA THR A 34 19.68 0.70 -8.55
C THR A 34 19.20 1.88 -7.73
N THR A 35 19.22 3.07 -8.33
CA THR A 35 18.56 4.24 -7.77
C THR A 35 17.05 4.03 -7.91
N THR A 36 16.42 3.42 -6.90
CA THR A 36 14.96 3.40 -6.81
C THR A 36 14.52 4.79 -6.38
N THR A 37 14.33 5.67 -7.35
CA THR A 37 13.56 6.90 -7.15
C THR A 37 12.13 6.48 -6.82
N THR A 38 11.81 6.41 -5.53
CA THR A 38 10.43 6.45 -5.07
C THR A 38 9.90 7.84 -5.39
N SER A 39 9.50 8.05 -6.64
CA SER A 39 8.60 9.13 -6.98
C SER A 39 7.31 8.84 -6.22
N THR A 40 7.13 9.49 -5.08
CA THR A 40 5.79 9.86 -4.62
C THR A 40 5.16 10.64 -5.76
N THR A 41 4.49 9.95 -6.66
CA THR A 41 3.52 10.56 -7.56
C THR A 41 2.37 10.98 -6.66
N THR A 42 2.55 12.11 -5.99
CA THR A 42 1.47 12.92 -5.48
C THR A 42 0.68 13.31 -6.72
N THR A 43 -0.22 12.42 -7.14
CA THR A 43 -1.18 12.73 -8.19
C THR A 43 -2.11 13.73 -7.54
N THR A 44 -1.80 15.01 -7.70
CA THR A 44 -2.74 16.11 -7.51
C THR A 44 -3.82 15.91 -8.56
N THR A 45 -4.73 14.98 -8.31
CA THR A 45 -5.95 14.83 -9.12
C THR A 45 -6.79 16.04 -8.85
N THR A 46 -6.88 16.91 -9.86
CA THR A 46 -7.92 17.92 -10.00
C THR A 46 -9.26 17.27 -9.69
N THR A 47 -9.93 17.74 -8.64
CA THR A 47 -11.19 17.21 -8.11
C THR A 47 -12.32 17.50 -9.10
N VAL A 48 -12.34 16.81 -10.24
CA VAL A 48 -13.53 16.74 -11.09
C VAL A 48 -14.49 15.81 -10.37
N ALA A 49 -15.66 16.33 -10.00
CA ALA A 49 -16.70 15.52 -9.38
C ALA A 49 -16.97 14.29 -10.26
N PRO A 50 -16.99 13.08 -9.69
CA PRO A 50 -17.23 11.88 -10.48
C PRO A 50 -18.58 11.98 -11.21
N PRO A 51 -18.72 11.34 -12.40
CA PRO A 51 -20.00 11.29 -13.10
C PRO A 51 -21.09 10.73 -12.17
N ALA A 52 -22.35 11.14 -12.41
CA ALA A 52 -23.49 10.60 -11.67
C ALA A 52 -23.46 9.06 -11.72
N ASN A 53 -23.64 8.42 -10.56
CA ASN A 53 -23.54 6.97 -10.33
C ASN A 53 -22.12 6.36 -10.22
N CYS A 54 -21.06 7.18 -10.15
CA CYS A 54 -19.70 6.68 -9.93
C CYS A 54 -19.16 7.13 -8.57
N CYS A 55 -18.29 6.33 -7.96
CA CYS A 55 -17.63 6.69 -6.70
C CYS A 55 -16.28 7.41 -6.93
N PRO A 56 -15.88 8.29 -6.00
CA PRO A 56 -14.57 8.93 -6.03
C PRO A 56 -13.44 7.91 -5.79
N ALA A 57 -12.20 8.31 -6.02
CA ALA A 57 -11.05 7.50 -5.61
C ALA A 57 -11.04 7.40 -4.09
N LEU A 58 -10.81 6.20 -3.57
CA LEU A 58 -10.38 5.99 -2.20
C LEU A 58 -8.94 6.48 -2.03
N MET A 59 -8.68 6.98 -0.83
CA MET A 59 -7.36 7.38 -0.39
C MET A 59 -7.12 6.76 0.98
N GLN A 60 -5.89 6.30 1.22
CA GLN A 60 -5.48 5.85 2.54
C GLN A 60 -5.45 7.06 3.48
N THR A 61 -6.08 6.90 4.63
CA THR A 61 -5.89 7.81 5.75
C THR A 61 -4.70 7.29 6.54
N LEU A 62 -3.65 8.11 6.67
CA LEU A 62 -2.52 7.80 7.54
C LEU A 62 -2.92 8.21 8.96
N THR A 63 -2.67 7.33 9.92
CA THR A 63 -2.93 7.66 11.33
C THR A 63 -1.63 7.86 12.06
N THR A 64 -1.62 8.76 13.05
CA THR A 64 -0.52 8.89 14.01
C THR A 64 -0.56 7.74 15.01
N SER A 65 -0.67 6.50 14.53
CA SER A 65 -0.70 5.30 15.33
C SER A 65 0.71 4.96 15.83
N GLU A 66 0.80 4.23 16.94
CA GLU A 66 2.07 3.73 17.48
C GLU A 66 2.71 2.66 16.58
N PHE A 67 1.96 2.12 15.61
CA PHE A 67 2.44 1.18 14.62
C PHE A 67 2.67 1.84 13.26
N PRO A 68 3.70 1.43 12.50
CA PRO A 68 3.91 1.93 11.15
C PRO A 68 2.70 1.62 10.26
N ASP A 69 2.28 2.61 9.47
CA ASP A 69 1.27 2.40 8.44
C ASP A 69 1.84 1.49 7.34
N GLY A 70 1.04 0.53 6.88
CA GLY A 70 1.36 -0.27 5.72
C GLY A 70 1.11 0.49 4.42
N GLN A 71 1.54 -0.10 3.31
CA GLN A 71 1.25 0.45 1.99
C GLN A 71 -0.15 0.00 1.54
N MET A 72 -1.03 0.97 1.30
CA MET A 72 -2.35 0.69 0.76
C MET A 72 -2.43 1.01 -0.74
N THR A 73 -3.01 0.09 -1.51
CA THR A 73 -3.24 0.24 -2.95
C THR A 73 -4.70 -0.04 -3.28
N PHE A 74 -5.21 0.65 -4.32
CA PHE A 74 -6.61 0.52 -4.75
C PHE A 74 -6.65 0.18 -6.23
N VAL A 75 -7.25 -0.96 -6.56
CA VAL A 75 -7.47 -1.38 -7.95
C VAL A 75 -8.95 -1.24 -8.26
N TYR A 76 -9.28 -0.37 -9.21
CA TYR A 76 -10.65 -0.13 -9.65
C TYR A 76 -10.97 -0.95 -10.90
N ASN A 77 -12.23 -1.29 -11.08
CA ASN A 77 -12.69 -1.93 -12.32
C ASN A 77 -12.64 -0.99 -13.54
N ASN A 78 -12.87 0.30 -13.34
CA ASN A 78 -12.80 1.34 -14.37
C ASN A 78 -12.32 2.66 -13.74
N ASN A 79 -11.35 3.33 -14.36
CA ASN A 79 -10.78 4.58 -13.86
C ASN A 79 -11.69 5.82 -14.08
N GLU A 80 -12.62 5.76 -15.04
CA GLU A 80 -13.57 6.83 -15.36
C GLU A 80 -14.85 6.72 -14.52
N CYS A 81 -15.40 5.51 -14.39
CA CYS A 81 -16.57 5.24 -13.55
C CYS A 81 -16.33 4.03 -12.63
N ARG A 82 -15.87 4.32 -11.42
CA ARG A 82 -15.53 3.32 -10.42
C ARG A 82 -16.80 2.77 -9.77
N THR A 83 -17.08 1.48 -9.98
CA THR A 83 -18.21 0.79 -9.35
C THR A 83 -17.78 -0.37 -8.46
N ALA A 84 -16.56 -0.87 -8.64
CA ALA A 84 -15.93 -1.85 -7.78
C ALA A 84 -14.46 -1.46 -7.52
N VAL A 85 -13.98 -1.80 -6.33
CA VAL A 85 -12.60 -1.58 -5.92
C VAL A 85 -12.10 -2.79 -5.15
N VAL A 86 -10.81 -3.09 -5.29
CA VAL A 86 -10.10 -3.98 -4.37
C VAL A 86 -9.07 -3.15 -3.64
N ALA A 87 -9.24 -3.03 -2.32
CA ALA A 87 -8.28 -2.39 -1.44
C ALA A 87 -7.27 -3.43 -0.96
N THR A 88 -5.99 -3.21 -1.21
CA THR A 88 -4.92 -4.10 -0.77
C THR A 88 -4.02 -3.36 0.21
N CYS A 89 -3.82 -3.96 1.38
CA CYS A 89 -2.91 -3.49 2.40
C CYS A 89 -1.72 -4.45 2.46
N SER A 90 -0.51 -3.90 2.31
CA SER A 90 0.73 -4.67 2.31
C SER A 90 1.70 -4.09 3.32
N GLN A 91 2.45 -4.95 4.00
CA GLN A 91 3.61 -4.51 4.76
C GLN A 91 4.68 -3.94 3.83
N THR A 92 5.40 -2.92 4.31
CA THR A 92 6.49 -2.27 3.60
C THR A 92 7.80 -3.05 3.71
N ASP A 93 8.00 -3.82 4.79
CA ASP A 93 9.19 -4.65 4.99
C ASP A 93 8.82 -6.03 5.58
N PRO A 94 9.03 -7.12 4.82
CA PRO A 94 8.74 -8.47 5.27
C PRO A 94 9.66 -9.02 6.34
N ALA A 95 10.76 -8.36 6.67
CA ALA A 95 11.66 -8.79 7.74
C ALA A 95 11.02 -8.72 9.14
N PHE A 96 9.97 -7.92 9.30
CA PHE A 96 9.32 -7.70 10.60
C PHE A 96 8.18 -8.67 10.91
N ASP A 97 7.80 -9.55 9.98
CA ASP A 97 6.72 -10.55 10.12
C ASP A 97 5.44 -9.97 10.75
N LEU A 98 5.05 -8.77 10.27
CA LEU A 98 3.88 -8.05 10.75
C LEU A 98 2.64 -8.46 9.97
N TYR A 99 1.50 -8.36 10.64
CA TYR A 99 0.20 -8.57 10.03
C TYR A 99 -0.31 -7.26 9.48
N ALA A 100 -0.75 -7.28 8.23
CA ALA A 100 -1.43 -6.18 7.57
C ALA A 100 -2.92 -6.25 7.92
N ALA A 101 -3.51 -5.11 8.28
CA ALA A 101 -4.93 -5.00 8.60
C ALA A 101 -5.57 -3.82 7.86
N ILE A 102 -6.71 -4.05 7.23
CA ILE A 102 -7.54 -2.98 6.66
C ILE A 102 -8.57 -2.57 7.70
N VAL A 103 -8.49 -1.31 8.11
CA VAL A 103 -9.43 -0.71 9.06
C VAL A 103 -10.25 0.37 8.35
N ALA A 104 -11.57 0.20 8.36
CA ALA A 104 -12.53 1.17 7.89
C ALA A 104 -12.99 2.11 9.02
N ASN A 105 -13.14 3.39 8.68
CA ASN A 105 -13.62 4.45 9.58
C ASN A 105 -12.83 4.56 10.90
N GLY A 106 -11.58 4.08 10.91
CA GLY A 106 -10.67 4.07 12.05
C GLY A 106 -10.99 3.07 13.16
N GLN A 107 -12.03 2.24 13.01
CA GLN A 107 -12.49 1.35 14.09
C GLN A 107 -13.07 -0.01 13.63
N PHE A 108 -13.44 -0.17 12.36
CA PHE A 108 -13.98 -1.44 11.83
C PHE A 108 -12.90 -2.22 11.09
N PHE A 109 -12.52 -3.38 11.61
CA PHE A 109 -11.60 -4.29 10.90
C PHE A 109 -12.37 -5.02 9.80
N LEU A 110 -11.96 -4.79 8.55
CA LEU A 110 -12.52 -5.51 7.40
C LEU A 110 -11.85 -6.88 7.24
N ASP A 111 -10.51 -6.89 7.32
CA ASP A 111 -9.69 -8.10 7.24
C ASP A 111 -8.29 -7.85 7.79
N TYR A 112 -7.61 -8.91 8.19
CA TYR A 112 -6.22 -8.87 8.66
C TYR A 112 -5.49 -10.19 8.40
N GLY A 113 -4.19 -10.14 8.14
CA GLY A 113 -3.40 -11.34 7.84
C GLY A 113 -1.93 -11.06 7.56
N PRO A 114 -1.14 -12.12 7.32
CA PRO A 114 0.30 -11.99 7.15
C PRO A 114 0.68 -11.35 5.82
N ASN A 115 1.70 -10.48 5.83
CA ASN A 115 2.32 -9.80 4.68
C ASN A 115 1.41 -8.85 3.88
N ASN A 116 0.31 -9.35 3.32
CA ASN A 116 -0.62 -8.58 2.52
C ASN A 116 -2.03 -9.16 2.61
N ILE A 117 -3.03 -8.29 2.64
CA ILE A 117 -4.44 -8.68 2.58
C ILE A 117 -5.19 -7.77 1.62
N SER A 118 -6.26 -8.30 1.04
CA SER A 118 -7.07 -7.59 0.04
C SER A 118 -8.54 -7.74 0.37
N PHE A 119 -9.27 -6.63 0.33
CA PHE A 119 -10.68 -6.61 0.63
C PHE A 119 -11.48 -5.92 -0.50
N PRO A 120 -12.55 -6.56 -1.01
CA PRO A 120 -13.37 -5.97 -2.07
C PRO A 120 -14.36 -4.93 -1.52
N GLY A 121 -14.65 -3.91 -2.34
CA GLY A 121 -15.68 -2.92 -2.08
C GLY A 121 -16.53 -2.63 -3.31
N THR A 122 -17.77 -2.23 -3.05
CA THR A 122 -18.75 -1.87 -4.08
C THR A 122 -19.15 -0.41 -3.91
N CYS A 123 -19.34 0.31 -5.01
CA CYS A 123 -19.86 1.67 -4.97
C CYS A 123 -21.38 1.64 -4.74
N ASN A 124 -21.85 2.28 -3.68
CA ASN A 124 -23.25 2.69 -3.58
C ASN A 124 -23.45 3.89 -4.50
N THR A 125 -24.02 3.64 -5.67
CA THR A 125 -24.20 4.66 -6.71
C THR A 125 -25.22 5.74 -6.34
N THR A 126 -26.12 5.45 -5.38
CA THR A 126 -27.13 6.40 -4.88
C THR A 126 -26.51 7.42 -3.92
N LEU A 127 -25.61 6.95 -3.04
CA LEU A 127 -24.90 7.80 -2.08
C LEU A 127 -23.54 8.30 -2.60
N GLN A 128 -23.08 7.77 -3.73
CA GLN A 128 -21.73 7.96 -4.29
C GLN A 128 -20.62 7.66 -3.27
N GLN A 129 -20.85 6.63 -2.44
CA GLN A 129 -19.96 6.21 -1.37
C GLN A 129 -19.60 4.74 -1.50
N TRP A 130 -18.41 4.38 -1.04
CA TRP A 130 -17.96 3.01 -1.03
C TRP A 130 -18.59 2.24 0.11
N GLU A 131 -18.98 0.99 -0.17
CA GLU A 131 -19.47 0.03 0.80
C GLU A 131 -18.55 -1.19 0.82
N MET A 132 -18.17 -1.62 2.02
CA MET A 132 -17.34 -2.81 2.24
C MET A 132 -17.84 -3.59 3.45
N GLY A 133 -17.56 -4.88 3.49
CA GLY A 133 -17.90 -5.74 4.63
C GLY A 133 -19.27 -6.39 4.50
N THR A 134 -19.54 -7.28 5.44
CA THR A 134 -20.85 -7.92 5.63
C THR A 134 -21.20 -7.87 7.11
N PRO A 135 -22.20 -7.08 7.55
CA PRO A 135 -23.07 -6.20 6.75
C PRO A 135 -22.30 -5.04 6.07
N PRO A 136 -22.84 -4.45 4.98
CA PRO A 136 -22.16 -3.38 4.26
C PRO A 136 -22.01 -2.13 5.13
N LEU A 137 -20.77 -1.65 5.23
CA LEU A 137 -20.38 -0.45 5.95
C LEU A 137 -20.03 0.64 4.93
N LEU A 138 -20.60 1.84 5.10
CA LEU A 138 -20.20 3.02 4.33
C LEU A 138 -18.80 3.46 4.74
N ILE A 139 -17.95 3.70 3.75
CA ILE A 139 -16.54 4.00 3.94
C ILE A 139 -16.29 5.50 3.85
N ASN A 140 -15.88 6.09 4.96
CA ASN A 140 -15.39 7.45 5.06
C ASN A 140 -13.86 7.49 5.02
N THR A 141 -13.20 6.60 5.76
CA THR A 141 -11.75 6.45 5.78
C THR A 141 -11.37 4.99 5.67
N LEU A 142 -10.21 4.72 5.07
CA LEU A 142 -9.57 3.43 5.11
C LEU A 142 -8.11 3.58 5.50
N GLU A 143 -7.67 2.65 6.32
CA GLU A 143 -6.33 2.64 6.89
C GLU A 143 -5.73 1.26 6.69
N CYS A 144 -4.44 1.23 6.38
CA CYS A 144 -3.64 0.02 6.35
C CYS A 144 -2.72 0.05 7.57
N ARG A 145 -3.06 -0.72 8.59
CA ARG A 145 -2.30 -0.78 9.84
C ARG A 145 -1.44 -2.04 9.86
N LEU A 146 -0.19 -1.91 10.30
CA LEU A 146 0.64 -3.07 10.62
C LEU A 146 0.49 -3.38 12.10
N THR A 147 0.31 -4.65 12.44
CA THR A 147 0.13 -5.11 13.81
C THR A 147 0.94 -6.37 14.06
N ASN A 148 1.26 -6.64 15.33
CA ASN A 148 1.93 -7.89 15.67
C ASN A 148 0.99 -9.07 15.42
N PRO A 149 1.51 -10.22 15.00
CA PRO A 149 0.72 -11.45 14.95
C PRO A 149 0.06 -11.71 16.31
N PRO A 150 -1.16 -12.28 16.36
CA PRO A 150 -1.75 -12.70 17.61
C PRO A 150 -0.79 -13.67 18.32
N SER A 151 -0.38 -13.33 19.54
CA SER A 151 0.42 -14.21 20.37
C SER A 151 -0.41 -15.45 20.69
N GLY A 152 -0.06 -16.56 20.03
CA GLY A 152 -0.60 -17.89 20.33
C GLY A 152 -0.13 -18.42 21.69
#